data_AF-A0A1I7BUG3-F1
#
_entry.id   AF-A0A1I7BUG3-F1
#
_cell.length_a   1.000
_cell.length_b   1.000
_cell.length_c   1.000
_cell.angle_alpha   90.00
_cell.angle_beta   90.00
_cell.angle_gamma   90.00
#
_symmetry.space_group_name_H-M   'P 1'
#
loop_
_entity.id
_entity.type
_entity.pdbx_description
1 polymer ?
#
loop_
_entity_poly.entity_id
_entity_poly.type
_entity_poly.pdbx_seq_one_letter_code
_entity_poly.pdbx_strand_id
1 'polypeptide(L)'
;MIFRINTVVAAAATFCLVSTFSAQAEDLVFTLKNGTNSDLSEFYTSPVGVNEWEEDILGQDVLSAGESVRITIADGRSVCEYDMRFEFTEDSDLDTTTDKANLCELGEYTITE
;
A
#
# COMPACT_ATOMS: atom_id res chain seq x y z
N MET A 1 -3.01 -56.94 -47.59
CA MET A 1 -1.66 -56.91 -46.97
C MET A 1 -1.09 -55.52 -47.30
N ILE A 2 -1.50 -54.50 -46.53
CA ILE A 2 -0.69 -53.70 -45.58
C ILE A 2 0.55 -53.10 -46.23
N PHE A 3 0.64 -51.75 -46.29
CA PHE A 3 1.76 -50.89 -45.84
C PHE A 3 1.35 -49.41 -46.08
N ARG A 4 0.62 -48.80 -45.14
CA ARG A 4 1.06 -47.74 -44.20
C ARG A 4 1.59 -46.47 -44.88
N ILE A 5 0.69 -45.48 -45.03
CA ILE A 5 0.99 -44.11 -45.44
C ILE A 5 1.79 -43.43 -44.32
N ASN A 6 2.99 -42.97 -44.64
CA ASN A 6 3.90 -42.32 -43.71
C ASN A 6 3.57 -40.83 -43.59
N THR A 7 2.99 -40.47 -42.44
CA THR A 7 3.17 -39.22 -41.68
C THR A 7 3.16 -37.90 -42.47
N VAL A 8 1.99 -37.25 -42.47
CA VAL A 8 1.86 -35.81 -42.74
C VAL A 8 2.58 -35.05 -41.62
N VAL A 9 3.69 -34.38 -41.93
CA VAL A 9 4.31 -33.39 -41.03
C VAL A 9 3.49 -32.10 -41.13
N ALA A 10 2.47 -31.97 -40.30
CA ALA A 10 1.81 -30.70 -40.07
C ALA A 10 2.61 -29.92 -39.01
N ALA A 11 3.44 -28.99 -39.45
CA ALA A 11 4.08 -28.03 -38.56
C ALA A 11 3.01 -27.03 -38.08
N ALA A 12 2.32 -27.36 -37.01
CA ALA A 12 1.45 -26.41 -36.31
C ALA A 12 2.36 -25.46 -35.50
N ALA A 13 2.60 -24.26 -36.03
CA ALA A 13 3.27 -23.19 -35.31
C ALA A 13 2.33 -22.68 -34.20
N THR A 14 2.49 -23.19 -32.99
CA THR A 14 1.78 -22.72 -31.80
C THR A 14 2.28 -21.32 -31.43
N PHE A 15 1.53 -20.29 -31.83
CA PHE A 15 1.81 -18.91 -31.45
C PHE A 15 1.33 -18.71 -30.01
N CYS A 16 2.22 -18.88 -29.02
CA CYS A 16 1.94 -18.52 -27.63
C CYS A 16 1.88 -17.00 -27.51
N LEU A 17 0.67 -16.43 -27.43
CA LEU A 17 0.48 -15.05 -27.00
C LEU A 17 0.80 -14.97 -25.50
N VAL A 18 2.02 -14.60 -25.16
CA VAL A 18 2.38 -14.24 -23.79
C VAL A 18 1.84 -12.83 -23.55
N SER A 19 0.67 -12.73 -22.94
CA SER A 19 0.16 -11.47 -22.41
C SER A 19 1.01 -11.08 -21.20
N THR A 20 1.90 -10.11 -21.38
CA THR A 20 2.59 -9.45 -20.27
C THR A 20 1.57 -8.54 -19.58
N PHE A 21 1.00 -9.00 -18.47
CA PHE A 21 0.25 -8.11 -17.58
C PHE A 21 1.27 -7.17 -16.93
N SER A 22 1.27 -5.91 -17.34
CA SER A 22 1.99 -4.86 -16.62
C SER A 22 1.28 -4.67 -15.29
N ALA A 23 1.90 -5.08 -14.18
CA ALA A 23 1.50 -4.59 -12.88
C ALA A 23 1.75 -3.08 -12.89
N GLN A 24 0.68 -2.29 -12.92
CA GLN A 24 0.76 -0.85 -12.68
C GLN A 24 0.73 -0.68 -11.16
N ALA A 25 1.70 0.05 -10.61
CA ALA A 25 1.62 0.52 -9.24
C ALA A 25 0.56 1.64 -9.22
N GLU A 26 -0.55 1.39 -8.55
CA GLU A 26 -1.58 2.41 -8.29
C GLU A 26 -1.23 3.15 -7.00
N ASP A 27 -1.48 4.46 -6.97
CA ASP A 27 -1.32 5.24 -5.76
C ASP A 27 -2.30 4.74 -4.69
N LEU A 28 -1.83 4.62 -3.45
CA LEU A 28 -2.67 4.22 -2.32
C LEU A 28 -3.31 5.48 -1.75
N VAL A 29 -4.64 5.50 -1.67
CA VAL A 29 -5.39 6.70 -1.28
C VAL A 29 -6.47 6.35 -0.26
N PHE A 30 -6.35 6.90 0.94
CA PHE A 30 -7.29 6.69 2.03
C PHE A 30 -7.47 7.95 2.87
N THR A 31 -8.51 7.99 3.68
CA THR A 31 -8.71 9.05 4.69
C THR A 31 -8.08 8.63 6.01
N LEU A 32 -7.18 9.43 6.55
CA LEU A 32 -6.71 9.28 7.94
C LEU A 32 -7.53 10.19 8.84
N LYS A 33 -8.14 9.62 9.87
CA LYS A 33 -8.85 10.35 10.92
C LYS A 33 -8.10 10.24 12.24
N ASN A 34 -7.79 11.38 12.85
CA ASN A 34 -7.32 11.40 14.22
C ASN A 34 -8.53 11.31 15.16
N GLY A 35 -8.87 10.10 15.59
CA GLY A 35 -9.98 9.85 16.51
C GLY A 35 -9.62 10.03 17.98
N THR A 36 -8.41 10.49 18.28
CA THR A 36 -7.89 10.68 19.64
C THR A 36 -8.15 12.10 20.15
N ASN A 37 -7.74 12.39 21.38
CA ASN A 37 -7.78 13.73 21.97
C ASN A 37 -6.45 14.49 21.85
N SER A 38 -5.46 13.97 21.13
CA SER A 38 -4.15 14.60 20.96
C SER A 38 -3.85 14.93 19.50
N ASP A 39 -3.11 16.01 19.28
CA ASP A 39 -2.69 16.40 17.94
C ASP A 39 -1.60 15.45 17.40
N LEU A 40 -1.77 15.02 16.15
CA LEU A 40 -0.81 14.17 15.45
C LEU A 40 0.15 15.03 14.65
N SER A 41 1.44 15.03 15.01
CA SER A 41 2.46 15.83 14.35
C SER A 41 3.12 15.12 13.18
N GLU A 42 3.25 13.79 13.23
CA GLU A 42 3.96 13.04 12.19
C GLU A 42 3.24 11.71 11.89
N PHE A 43 3.14 11.38 10.61
CA PHE A 43 2.56 10.13 10.14
C PHE A 43 3.49 9.45 9.15
N TYR A 44 3.88 8.23 9.48
CA TYR A 44 4.82 7.44 8.71
C TYR A 44 4.19 6.15 8.22
N THR A 45 4.62 5.69 7.04
CA THR A 45 4.31 4.36 6.52
C THR A 45 5.58 3.65 6.04
N SER A 46 5.59 2.32 6.11
CA SER A 46 6.66 1.50 5.54
C SER A 46 6.09 0.14 5.10
N PRO A 47 6.46 -0.43 3.95
CA PRO A 47 6.04 -1.78 3.59
C PRO A 47 6.42 -2.79 4.66
N VAL A 48 5.53 -3.75 4.93
CA VAL A 48 5.78 -4.77 5.96
C VAL A 48 7.09 -5.52 5.67
N GLY A 49 7.94 -5.62 6.69
CA GLY A 49 9.24 -6.29 6.61
C GLY A 49 10.42 -5.38 6.27
N VAL A 50 10.17 -4.10 6.01
CA VAL A 50 11.19 -3.05 5.98
C VAL A 50 11.36 -2.51 7.41
N ASN A 51 12.61 -2.47 7.90
CA ASN A 51 12.90 -2.08 9.30
C ASN A 51 13.28 -0.60 9.44
N GLU A 52 13.00 0.19 8.42
CA GLU A 52 13.29 1.63 8.35
C GLU A 52 11.99 2.36 7.99
N TRP A 53 11.75 3.49 8.66
CA TRP A 53 10.63 4.37 8.37
C TRP A 53 11.02 5.34 7.25
N GLU A 54 10.09 5.62 6.35
CA GLU A 54 10.27 6.57 5.26
C GLU A 54 9.98 8.00 5.74
N GLU A 55 9.73 8.93 4.82
CA GLU A 55 9.42 10.32 5.21
C GLU A 55 8.08 10.46 5.95
N ASP A 56 7.96 11.53 6.75
CA ASP A 56 6.67 11.96 7.29
C ASP A 56 5.76 12.46 6.16
N ILE A 57 4.56 11.90 6.11
CA ILE A 57 3.55 12.17 5.09
C ILE A 57 2.84 13.51 5.34
N LEU A 58 2.76 13.99 6.58
CA LEU A 58 2.14 15.28 6.91
C LEU A 58 3.09 16.45 6.61
N GLY A 59 4.41 16.22 6.68
CA GLY A 59 5.45 17.15 6.32
C GLY A 59 5.61 18.26 7.36
N GLN A 60 4.90 19.38 7.19
CA GLN A 60 4.89 20.48 8.16
C GLN A 60 3.50 20.72 8.75
N ASP A 61 2.51 19.95 8.30
CA ASP A 61 1.14 20.05 8.77
C ASP A 61 0.95 19.20 10.02
N VAL A 62 -0.02 19.58 10.84
CA VAL A 62 -0.45 18.82 12.04
C VAL A 62 -1.89 18.40 11.82
N LEU A 63 -2.21 17.15 12.13
CA LEU A 63 -3.57 16.64 12.10
C LEU A 63 -4.18 16.73 13.51
N SER A 64 -4.96 17.79 13.74
CA SER A 64 -5.55 18.05 15.05
C SER A 64 -6.53 16.96 15.50
N ALA A 65 -6.73 16.87 16.81
CA ALA A 65 -7.68 15.96 17.43
C ALA A 65 -9.08 16.05 16.79
N GLY A 66 -9.65 14.91 16.40
CA GLY A 66 -10.96 14.80 15.76
C GLY A 66 -11.00 15.11 14.26
N GLU A 67 -9.92 15.63 13.67
CA GLU A 67 -9.87 15.99 12.25
C GLU A 67 -9.55 14.79 11.34
N SER A 68 -9.65 15.03 10.03
CA SER A 68 -9.35 14.02 9.01
C SER A 68 -8.66 14.65 7.80
N VAL A 69 -7.75 13.90 7.21
CA VAL A 69 -6.97 14.30 6.03
C VAL A 69 -6.96 13.18 4.99
N ARG A 70 -6.92 13.53 3.71
CA ARG A 70 -6.74 12.57 2.63
C ARG A 70 -5.24 12.29 2.46
N ILE A 71 -4.86 11.04 2.64
CA ILE A 71 -3.51 10.55 2.42
C ILE A 71 -3.37 10.03 0.99
N THR A 72 -2.20 10.25 0.39
CA THR A 72 -1.83 9.65 -0.89
C THR A 72 -0.39 9.17 -0.81
N ILE A 73 -0.18 7.87 -1.00
CA ILE A 73 1.14 7.24 -1.06
C ILE A 73 1.39 6.86 -2.53
N ALA A 74 2.29 7.60 -3.17
CA ALA A 74 2.65 7.45 -4.58
C ALA A 74 4.10 6.98 -4.71
N ASP A 75 4.46 5.92 -3.99
CA ASP A 75 5.83 5.40 -3.90
C ASP A 75 6.23 4.47 -5.08
N GLY A 76 5.29 4.25 -6.01
CA GLY A 76 5.50 3.42 -7.21
C GLY A 76 5.60 1.93 -6.92
N ARG A 77 5.20 1.47 -5.73
CA ARG A 77 5.20 0.06 -5.35
C ARG A 77 3.83 -0.58 -5.57
N SER A 78 3.83 -1.89 -5.79
CA SER A 78 2.61 -2.71 -5.95
C SER A 78 2.31 -3.57 -4.72
N VAL A 79 2.75 -3.12 -3.53
CA VAL A 79 2.50 -3.81 -2.25
C VAL A 79 1.34 -3.13 -1.54
N CYS A 80 0.59 -3.91 -0.74
CA CYS A 80 -0.62 -3.43 -0.08
C CYS A 80 -0.50 -3.40 1.44
N GLU A 81 0.34 -4.26 2.02
CA GLU A 81 0.52 -4.36 3.47
C GLU A 81 1.59 -3.38 3.92
N TYR A 82 1.20 -2.43 4.77
CA TYR A 82 2.09 -1.43 5.35
C TYR A 82 2.01 -1.46 6.87
N ASP A 83 3.15 -1.20 7.50
CA ASP A 83 3.24 -0.72 8.85
C ASP A 83 3.03 0.81 8.85
N MET A 84 2.30 1.30 9.83
CA MET A 84 1.96 2.70 10.06
C MET A 84 2.49 3.12 11.43
N ARG A 85 3.03 4.33 11.53
CA ARG A 85 3.48 4.91 12.80
C ARG A 85 2.92 6.31 12.96
N PHE A 86 2.38 6.57 14.14
CA PHE A 86 1.70 7.80 14.52
C PHE A 86 2.48 8.44 15.66
N GLU A 87 3.06 9.61 15.42
CA GLU A 87 3.75 10.39 16.46
C GLU A 87 2.93 11.63 16.78
N PHE A 88 2.51 11.73 18.04
CA PHE A 88 1.75 12.85 18.57
C PHE A 88 2.68 13.96 19.05
N THR A 89 2.13 15.16 19.23
CA THR A 89 2.89 16.32 19.71
C THR A 89 3.53 16.05 21.09
N GLU A 90 4.63 16.74 21.40
CA GLU A 90 5.35 16.55 22.67
C GLU A 90 4.51 16.88 23.93
N ASP A 91 3.45 17.68 23.79
CA ASP A 91 2.51 18.02 24.85
C ASP A 91 1.32 17.05 24.97
N SER A 92 1.24 16.05 24.10
CA SER A 92 0.26 14.97 24.12
C SER A 92 0.45 14.03 25.33
N ASP A 93 -0.66 13.52 25.87
CA ASP A 93 -0.67 12.43 26.85
C ASP A 93 -0.55 11.03 26.20
N LEU A 94 -0.47 10.95 24.86
CA LEU A 94 -0.37 9.70 24.09
C LEU A 94 1.06 9.46 23.62
N ASP A 95 1.55 8.24 23.85
CA ASP A 95 2.79 7.72 23.28
C ASP A 95 2.68 7.50 21.76
N THR A 96 3.82 7.41 21.08
CA THR A 96 3.89 6.92 19.69
C THR A 96 3.21 5.56 19.57
N THR A 97 2.32 5.42 18.59
CA THR A 97 1.64 4.16 18.30
C THR A 97 1.98 3.65 16.91
N THR A 98 1.85 2.34 16.72
CA THR A 98 2.07 1.69 15.43
C THR A 98 0.95 0.71 15.15
N ASP A 99 0.56 0.58 13.89
CA ASP A 99 -0.39 -0.43 13.44
C ASP A 99 -0.01 -0.96 12.06
N LYS A 100 -0.72 -1.99 11.58
CA LYS A 100 -0.53 -2.61 10.28
C LYS A 100 -1.85 -2.66 9.54
N ALA A 101 -1.86 -2.25 8.28
CA ALA A 101 -3.06 -2.27 7.46
C ALA A 101 -2.78 -2.63 6.00
N ASN A 102 -3.82 -3.17 5.34
CA ASN A 102 -3.87 -3.29 3.89
C ASN A 102 -4.38 -1.99 3.27
N LEU A 103 -3.48 -1.17 2.75
CA LEU A 103 -3.81 0.16 2.23
C LEU A 103 -4.48 0.13 0.84
N CYS A 104 -4.44 -0.99 0.12
CA CYS A 104 -5.11 -1.14 -1.18
C CYS A 104 -6.63 -1.27 -1.02
N GLU A 105 -7.09 -1.82 0.10
CA GLU A 105 -8.50 -2.02 0.41
C GLU A 105 -9.04 -0.98 1.40
N LEU A 106 -8.17 -0.12 1.92
CA LEU A 106 -8.48 0.86 2.95
C LEU A 106 -9.13 2.10 2.35
N GLY A 107 -10.36 2.39 2.76
CA GLY A 107 -11.01 3.68 2.46
C GLY A 107 -10.73 4.75 3.51
N GLU A 108 -10.78 4.36 4.79
CA GLU A 108 -10.55 5.21 5.95
C GLU A 108 -9.85 4.41 7.05
N TYR A 109 -8.93 5.05 7.75
CA TYR A 109 -8.35 4.56 9.00
C TYR A 109 -8.55 5.61 10.09
N THR A 110 -9.03 5.16 11.25
CA THR A 110 -9.23 6.03 12.42
C THR A 110 -8.25 5.62 13.51
N ILE A 111 -7.40 6.55 13.94
CA ILE A 111 -6.54 6.38 15.11
C ILE A 111 -7.41 6.39 16.36
N THR A 112 -7.22 5.42 17.25
CA THR A 112 -7.94 5.30 18.51
C THR A 112 -6.96 5.20 19.68
N GLU A 113 -7.39 5.68 20.85
CA GLU A 113 -6.67 5.58 22.13
C GLU A 113 -6.74 4.17 22.75
#